data_AF-A0A2X3MJU5-F1
#
_entry.id   AF-A0A2X3MJU5-F1
#
_cell.length_a   1.000
_cell.length_b   1.000
_cell.length_c   1.000
_cell.angle_alpha   90.00
_cell.angle_beta   90.00
_cell.angle_gamma   90.00
#
_symmetry.space_group_name_H-M   'P 1'
#
loop_
_entity.id
_entity.type
_entity.pdbx_description
1 polymer ?
#
loop_
_entity_poly.entity_id
_entity_poly.type
_entity_poly.pdbx_seq_one_letter_code
_entity_poly.pdbx_strand_id
1 'polypeptide(L)'
;MEVRYPDFWTPLRMDLRLWFESNAPSLGEFYEGALRMIFSEAFPGRVRFVAHAVREIRNRLPDIIAGPKAGWRLDYKSCLDDIGNLWKRHGLPFDGSTPTRVSEGDALPSNDDIPLPYPVFQKVANLVRDHERARETRSEAARRLFLAIDQNNCVSEATLRPRIDNWLKTTEWFVERAHERGQKDAEMGGDELKDRFESFEWALSAMVREFFKTVEALDEILEQTNS
;
A
#
# COMPACT_ATOMS: atom_id res chain seq x y z
N MET A 1 31.54 15.40 -16.25
CA MET A 1 30.69 16.57 -15.96
C MET A 1 30.03 16.27 -14.63
N GLU A 2 30.48 16.91 -13.55
CA GLU A 2 29.81 16.76 -12.24
C GLU A 2 28.43 17.39 -12.36
N VAL A 3 27.39 16.56 -12.29
CA VAL A 3 26.02 17.02 -12.20
C VAL A 3 25.87 17.61 -10.80
N ARG A 4 26.01 18.94 -10.68
CA ARG A 4 25.57 19.65 -9.48
C ARG A 4 24.06 19.56 -9.43
N TYR A 5 23.56 18.66 -8.59
CA TYR A 5 22.16 18.63 -8.22
C TYR A 5 21.80 19.99 -7.56
N PRO A 6 20.61 20.55 -7.82
CA PRO A 6 20.10 21.65 -7.01
C PRO A 6 20.16 21.24 -5.54
N ASP A 7 20.42 22.18 -4.64
CA ASP A 7 20.36 21.90 -3.21
C ASP A 7 18.89 21.75 -2.78
N PHE A 8 18.33 20.58 -3.09
CA PHE A 8 16.97 20.19 -2.72
C PHE A 8 16.92 19.54 -1.34
N TRP A 9 18.06 19.45 -0.63
CA TRP A 9 18.13 18.92 0.72
C TRP A 9 17.80 20.01 1.73
N THR A 10 16.55 20.02 2.18
CA THR A 10 16.14 20.84 3.33
C THR A 10 16.40 20.08 4.63
N PRO A 11 16.43 20.75 5.79
CA PRO A 11 16.53 20.06 7.08
C PRO A 11 15.52 18.92 7.24
N LEU A 12 14.25 19.17 6.90
CA LEU A 12 13.20 18.14 6.93
C LEU A 12 13.54 16.92 6.06
N ARG A 13 14.14 17.12 4.88
CA ARG A 13 14.51 16.03 3.97
C ARG A 13 15.72 15.25 4.47
N MET A 14 16.66 15.93 5.12
CA MET A 14 17.78 15.29 5.80
C MET A 14 17.28 14.43 6.98
N ASP A 15 16.35 14.96 7.76
CA ASP A 15 15.72 14.24 8.87
C ASP A 15 15.01 12.98 8.36
N LEU A 16 14.18 13.10 7.31
CA LEU A 16 13.52 11.96 6.68
C LEU A 16 14.52 10.93 6.14
N ARG A 17 15.62 11.39 5.53
CA ARG A 17 16.68 10.51 5.03
C ARG A 17 17.32 9.71 6.18
N LEU A 18 17.73 10.37 7.25
CA LEU A 18 18.30 9.71 8.44
C LEU A 18 17.32 8.72 9.06
N TRP A 19 16.03 9.09 9.11
CA TRP A 19 14.98 8.20 9.57
C TRP A 19 14.86 6.95 8.71
N PHE A 20 14.86 7.08 7.38
CA PHE A 20 14.83 5.93 6.47
C PHE A 20 16.10 5.07 6.58
N GLU A 21 17.28 5.67 6.66
CA GLU A 21 18.54 4.95 6.82
C GLU A 21 18.55 4.08 8.09
N SER A 22 17.88 4.53 9.15
CA SER A 22 17.79 3.80 10.41
C SER A 22 16.67 2.75 10.43
N ASN A 23 15.53 3.03 9.80
CA ASN A 23 14.29 2.25 10.02
C ASN A 23 13.83 1.45 8.79
N ALA A 24 14.09 1.94 7.57
CA ALA A 24 13.63 1.30 6.33
C ALA A 24 14.56 1.63 5.14
N PRO A 25 15.83 1.17 5.13
CA PRO A 25 16.83 1.62 4.17
C PRO A 25 16.42 1.45 2.70
N SER A 26 15.80 0.31 2.37
CA SER A 26 15.34 0.04 1.00
C SER A 26 14.25 1.03 0.55
N LEU A 27 13.39 1.50 1.46
CA LEU A 27 12.39 2.52 1.16
C LEU A 27 13.01 3.93 1.11
N GLY A 28 14.12 4.15 1.81
CA GLY A 28 14.96 5.34 1.67
C GLY A 28 15.45 5.54 0.24
N GLU A 29 15.88 4.46 -0.44
CA GLU A 29 16.28 4.54 -1.85
C GLU A 29 15.13 4.99 -2.77
N PHE A 30 13.91 4.49 -2.53
CA PHE A 30 12.72 4.95 -3.27
C PHE A 30 12.43 6.43 -3.01
N TYR A 31 12.54 6.88 -1.75
CA TYR A 31 12.35 8.27 -1.38
C TYR A 31 13.38 9.19 -2.06
N GLU A 32 14.68 8.86 -1.97
CA GLU A 32 15.74 9.65 -2.60
C GLU A 32 15.61 9.68 -4.13
N GLY A 33 15.29 8.54 -4.73
CA GLY A 33 15.07 8.44 -6.17
C GLY A 33 13.92 9.33 -6.62
N ALA A 34 12.80 9.28 -5.91
CA ALA A 34 11.66 10.14 -6.17
C ALA A 34 12.01 11.62 -6.02
N LEU A 35 12.70 11.99 -4.94
CA LEU A 35 13.13 13.37 -4.68
C LEU A 35 14.02 13.89 -5.82
N ARG A 36 15.00 13.11 -6.29
CA ARG A 36 15.84 13.50 -7.44
C ARG A 36 15.02 13.69 -8.72
N MET A 37 13.99 12.87 -8.95
CA MET A 37 13.11 12.98 -10.12
C MET A 37 12.18 14.19 -10.04
N ILE A 38 11.73 14.59 -8.85
CA ILE A 38 10.96 15.82 -8.65
C ILE A 38 11.73 17.03 -9.19
N PHE A 39 13.01 17.12 -8.86
CA PHE A 39 13.89 18.23 -9.25
C PHE A 39 14.54 18.06 -10.63
N SER A 40 14.20 17.01 -11.36
CA SER A 40 14.62 16.79 -12.74
C SER A 40 13.42 16.91 -13.68
N GLU A 41 13.00 18.13 -14.01
CA GLU A 41 11.77 18.38 -14.77
C GLU A 41 11.74 17.71 -16.15
N ALA A 42 12.91 17.53 -16.76
CA ALA A 42 13.05 16.87 -18.06
C ALA A 42 13.02 15.33 -17.97
N PHE A 43 12.90 14.74 -16.77
CA PHE A 43 12.92 13.29 -16.60
C PHE A 43 11.65 12.65 -17.18
N PRO A 44 11.75 11.76 -18.19
CA PRO A 44 10.58 11.17 -18.83
C PRO A 44 9.81 10.24 -17.90
N GLY A 45 8.49 10.42 -17.80
CA GLY A 45 7.62 9.58 -16.98
C GLY A 45 7.76 9.83 -15.48
N ARG A 46 8.33 10.99 -15.08
CA ARG A 46 8.64 11.32 -13.68
C ARG A 46 7.44 11.19 -12.76
N VAL A 47 6.23 11.52 -13.24
CA VAL A 47 5.01 11.42 -12.41
C VAL A 47 4.79 9.98 -11.99
N ARG A 48 4.97 9.04 -12.92
CA ARG A 48 4.76 7.60 -12.66
C ARG A 48 5.81 7.02 -11.75
N PHE A 49 7.09 7.34 -11.96
CA PHE A 49 8.15 6.81 -11.11
C PHE A 49 8.06 7.33 -9.68
N VAL A 50 7.80 8.63 -9.51
CA VAL A 50 7.56 9.22 -8.18
C VAL A 50 6.30 8.61 -7.55
N ALA A 51 5.22 8.48 -8.31
CA ALA A 51 3.99 7.85 -7.83
C ALA A 51 4.18 6.40 -7.39
N HIS A 52 4.98 5.64 -8.12
CA HIS A 52 5.33 4.28 -7.78
C HIS A 52 6.15 4.21 -6.49
N ALA A 53 7.14 5.08 -6.34
CA ALA A 53 7.94 5.18 -5.12
C ALA A 53 7.08 5.50 -3.88
N VAL A 54 6.22 6.52 -3.97
CA VAL A 54 5.31 6.89 -2.86
C VAL A 54 4.33 5.75 -2.54
N ARG A 55 3.80 5.06 -3.56
CA ARG A 55 2.94 3.88 -3.38
C ARG A 55 3.68 2.77 -2.65
N GLU A 56 4.93 2.50 -3.02
CA GLU A 56 5.71 1.44 -2.39
C GLU A 56 6.04 1.79 -0.93
N ILE A 57 6.43 3.03 -0.66
CA ILE A 57 6.60 3.54 0.72
C ILE A 57 5.30 3.34 1.51
N ARG A 58 4.15 3.84 1.00
CA ARG A 58 2.85 3.69 1.65
C ARG A 58 2.52 2.24 2.01
N ASN A 59 2.74 1.32 1.09
CA ASN A 59 2.30 -0.06 1.23
C ASN A 59 3.25 -0.93 2.05
N ARG A 60 4.57 -0.68 1.99
CA ARG A 60 5.59 -1.51 2.64
C ARG A 60 5.98 -1.00 4.02
N LEU A 61 5.84 0.29 4.28
CA LEU A 61 6.24 0.89 5.55
C LEU A 61 5.54 0.27 6.77
N PRO A 62 4.22 -0.04 6.74
CA PRO A 62 3.58 -0.76 7.83
C PRO A 62 4.27 -2.07 8.18
N ASP A 63 4.63 -2.89 7.18
CA ASP A 63 5.26 -4.20 7.40
C ASP A 63 6.69 -4.11 7.93
N ILE A 64 7.43 -3.07 7.52
CA ILE A 64 8.79 -2.86 8.00
C ILE A 64 8.78 -2.39 9.46
N ILE A 65 7.91 -1.43 9.80
CA ILE A 65 7.91 -0.79 11.12
C ILE A 65 7.15 -1.62 12.15
N ALA A 66 5.97 -2.12 11.82
CA ALA A 66 5.11 -2.85 12.75
C ALA A 66 5.31 -4.37 12.67
N GLY A 67 6.24 -4.84 11.83
CA GLY A 67 6.37 -6.24 11.45
C GLY A 67 5.31 -6.68 10.44
N PRO A 68 5.55 -7.78 9.69
CA PRO A 68 4.56 -8.32 8.77
C PRO A 68 3.30 -8.70 9.55
N LYS A 69 2.13 -8.50 8.95
CA LYS A 69 0.88 -9.04 9.51
C LYS A 69 1.08 -10.54 9.75
N ALA A 70 0.93 -10.98 11.00
CA ALA A 70 0.86 -12.40 11.33
C ALA A 70 -0.42 -12.97 10.69
N GLY A 71 -0.28 -13.52 9.48
CA GLY A 71 -1.41 -13.91 8.65
C GLY A 71 -1.00 -14.82 7.52
N TRP A 72 -1.59 -16.02 7.54
CA TRP A 72 -1.55 -17.05 6.52
C TRP A 72 -1.65 -16.43 5.11
N ARG A 73 -0.57 -16.53 4.32
CA ARG A 73 -0.64 -16.21 2.90
C ARG A 73 -1.56 -17.21 2.24
N LEU A 74 -2.75 -16.76 1.81
CA LEU A 74 -3.70 -17.61 1.13
C LEU A 74 -3.07 -18.12 -0.17
N ASP A 75 -2.88 -19.44 -0.28
CA ASP A 75 -2.40 -20.07 -1.50
C ASP A 75 -3.54 -20.14 -2.52
N TYR A 76 -3.79 -19.01 -3.19
CA TYR A 76 -4.84 -18.90 -4.20
C TYR A 76 -4.70 -19.97 -5.28
N LYS A 77 -3.48 -20.35 -5.65
CA LYS A 77 -3.26 -21.35 -6.69
C LYS A 77 -3.82 -22.69 -6.24
N SER A 78 -3.40 -23.19 -5.08
CA SER A 78 -3.91 -24.45 -4.55
C SER A 78 -5.42 -24.42 -4.33
N CYS A 79 -5.97 -23.32 -3.81
CA CYS A 79 -7.42 -23.20 -3.59
C CYS A 79 -8.23 -23.18 -4.90
N LEU A 80 -7.74 -22.49 -5.94
CA LEU A 80 -8.39 -22.44 -7.25
C LEU A 80 -8.24 -23.77 -8.01
N ASP A 81 -7.10 -24.46 -7.88
CA ASP A 81 -6.91 -25.80 -8.44
C ASP A 81 -7.92 -26.81 -7.86
N ASP A 82 -8.15 -26.75 -6.54
CA ASP A 82 -9.17 -27.53 -5.85
C ASP A 82 -10.59 -27.25 -6.37
N ILE A 83 -10.94 -25.96 -6.51
CA ILE A 83 -12.24 -25.55 -7.05
C ILE A 83 -12.37 -26.04 -8.49
N GLY A 84 -11.35 -25.83 -9.33
CA GLY A 84 -11.35 -26.26 -10.73
C GLY A 84 -11.51 -27.77 -10.89
N ASN A 85 -10.88 -28.57 -10.03
CA ASN A 85 -11.05 -30.02 -10.01
C ASN A 85 -12.47 -30.44 -9.64
N LEU A 86 -13.08 -29.80 -8.65
CA LEU A 86 -14.49 -30.04 -8.29
C LEU A 86 -15.44 -29.60 -9.41
N TRP A 87 -15.15 -28.45 -10.04
CA TRP A 87 -15.89 -27.92 -11.18
C TRP A 87 -15.93 -28.93 -12.33
N LYS A 88 -14.77 -29.50 -12.69
CA LYS A 88 -14.64 -30.58 -13.70
C LYS A 88 -15.44 -31.83 -13.32
N ARG A 89 -15.31 -32.30 -12.06
CA ARG A 89 -16.00 -33.51 -11.59
C ARG A 89 -17.52 -33.39 -11.66
N HIS A 90 -18.05 -32.19 -11.49
CA HIS A 90 -19.48 -31.92 -11.58
C HIS A 90 -19.96 -31.55 -12.99
N GLY A 91 -19.09 -31.65 -14.01
CA GLY A 91 -19.45 -31.35 -15.41
C GLY A 91 -19.85 -29.89 -15.64
N LEU A 92 -19.41 -28.98 -14.77
CA LEU A 92 -19.73 -27.56 -14.89
C LEU A 92 -18.87 -26.93 -16.02
N PRO A 93 -19.45 -26.05 -16.84
CA PRO A 93 -18.75 -25.42 -17.95
C PRO A 93 -17.71 -24.39 -17.48
N PHE A 94 -16.63 -24.24 -18.25
CA PHE A 94 -15.52 -23.29 -17.99
C PHE A 94 -15.65 -21.98 -18.77
N ASP A 95 -16.57 -21.93 -19.74
CA ASP A 95 -16.77 -20.80 -20.65
C ASP A 95 -17.83 -19.80 -20.17
N GLY A 96 -18.38 -20.02 -18.97
CA GLY A 96 -19.43 -19.18 -18.39
C GLY A 96 -20.84 -19.49 -18.90
N SER A 97 -21.03 -20.56 -19.67
CA SER A 97 -22.38 -21.05 -20.01
C SER A 97 -23.11 -21.59 -18.77
N THR A 98 -24.44 -21.65 -18.82
CA THR A 98 -25.24 -22.18 -17.72
C THR A 98 -25.19 -23.72 -17.71
N PRO A 99 -25.05 -24.36 -16.53
CA PRO A 99 -25.13 -25.82 -16.44
C PRO A 99 -26.51 -26.29 -16.91
N THR A 100 -26.57 -27.02 -18.01
CA THR A 100 -27.84 -27.56 -18.50
C THR A 100 -28.20 -28.78 -17.65
N ARG A 101 -29.12 -28.63 -16.69
CA ARG A 101 -29.76 -29.80 -16.08
C ARG A 101 -30.62 -30.47 -17.14
N VAL A 102 -30.15 -31.58 -17.70
CA VAL A 102 -31.03 -32.48 -18.47
C VAL A 102 -31.87 -33.25 -17.45
N SER A 103 -33.00 -32.68 -17.06
CA SER A 103 -34.05 -33.40 -16.36
C SER A 103 -35.36 -32.98 -17.00
N GLU A 104 -36.07 -33.95 -17.58
CA GLU A 104 -37.38 -33.73 -18.20
C GLU A 104 -38.34 -33.18 -17.13
N GLY A 105 -38.66 -31.88 -17.21
CA GLY A 105 -39.77 -31.28 -16.46
C GLY A 105 -39.49 -29.99 -15.69
N ASP A 106 -38.24 -29.55 -15.52
CA ASP A 106 -37.98 -28.35 -14.71
C ASP A 106 -37.97 -27.06 -15.55
N ALA A 107 -38.64 -26.03 -15.04
CA ALA A 107 -38.60 -24.68 -15.58
C ALA A 107 -37.16 -24.17 -15.67
N LEU A 108 -36.86 -23.44 -16.75
CA LEU A 108 -35.56 -22.78 -16.92
C LEU A 108 -35.23 -21.97 -15.66
N PRO A 109 -34.01 -22.08 -15.11
CA PRO A 109 -33.61 -21.25 -13.99
C PRO A 109 -33.81 -19.77 -14.36
N SER A 110 -34.31 -19.00 -13.39
CA SER A 110 -34.29 -17.53 -13.46
C SER A 110 -32.86 -17.06 -13.78
N ASN A 111 -32.71 -15.99 -14.55
CA ASN A 111 -31.39 -15.42 -14.90
C ASN A 111 -30.55 -15.05 -13.66
N ASP A 112 -31.15 -15.00 -12.47
CA ASP A 112 -30.48 -14.67 -11.20
C ASP A 112 -30.01 -15.91 -10.40
N ASP A 113 -30.48 -17.12 -10.72
CA ASP A 113 -30.24 -18.33 -9.89
C ASP A 113 -29.61 -19.48 -10.70
N ILE A 114 -28.31 -19.71 -10.52
CA ILE A 114 -27.59 -20.84 -11.12
C ILE A 114 -27.43 -21.96 -10.08
N PRO A 115 -28.04 -23.15 -10.29
CA PRO A 115 -27.91 -24.25 -9.34
C PRO A 115 -26.48 -24.81 -9.35
N LEU A 116 -25.76 -24.62 -8.25
CA LEU A 116 -24.41 -25.15 -8.03
C LEU A 116 -24.45 -26.37 -7.09
N PRO A 117 -23.63 -27.41 -7.36
CA PRO A 117 -23.39 -28.47 -6.39
C PRO A 117 -22.89 -27.89 -5.07
N TYR A 118 -23.49 -28.30 -3.95
CA TYR A 118 -23.14 -27.83 -2.62
C TYR A 118 -21.63 -27.88 -2.30
N PRO A 119 -20.86 -28.93 -2.68
CA PRO A 119 -19.41 -28.96 -2.44
C PRO A 119 -18.64 -27.86 -3.17
N VAL A 120 -19.10 -27.46 -4.37
CA VAL A 120 -18.50 -26.38 -5.16
C VAL A 120 -18.79 -25.04 -4.49
N PHE A 121 -20.06 -24.78 -4.14
CA PHE A 121 -20.44 -23.58 -3.41
C PHE A 121 -19.66 -23.42 -2.11
N GLN A 122 -19.55 -24.50 -1.32
CA GLN A 122 -18.84 -24.47 -0.04
C GLN A 122 -17.35 -24.10 -0.20
N LYS A 123 -16.67 -24.64 -1.22
CA LYS A 123 -15.26 -24.31 -1.49
C LYS A 123 -15.08 -22.85 -1.95
N VAL A 124 -15.98 -22.34 -2.80
CA VAL A 124 -15.98 -20.93 -3.22
C VAL A 124 -16.26 -20.01 -2.03
N ALA A 125 -17.27 -20.32 -1.21
CA ALA A 125 -17.62 -19.54 -0.01
C ALA A 125 -16.48 -19.51 1.01
N ASN A 126 -15.79 -20.65 1.21
CA ASN A 126 -14.60 -20.71 2.06
C ASN A 126 -13.47 -19.83 1.50
N LEU A 127 -13.19 -19.90 0.19
CA LEU A 127 -12.18 -19.05 -0.45
C LEU A 127 -12.51 -17.56 -0.28
N VAL A 128 -13.76 -17.16 -0.50
CA VAL A 128 -14.21 -15.77 -0.30
C VAL A 128 -14.05 -15.36 1.15
N ARG A 129 -14.48 -16.19 2.10
CA ARG A 129 -14.30 -15.91 3.54
C ARG A 129 -12.82 -15.76 3.91
N ASP A 130 -11.97 -16.65 3.40
CA ASP A 130 -10.55 -16.65 3.73
C ASP A 130 -9.83 -15.48 3.04
N HIS A 131 -10.27 -15.07 1.83
CA HIS A 131 -9.86 -13.82 1.18
C HIS A 131 -10.22 -12.60 2.04
N GLU A 132 -11.48 -12.48 2.48
CA GLU A 132 -11.94 -11.37 3.32
C GLU A 132 -11.20 -11.32 4.66
N ARG A 133 -10.91 -12.48 5.28
CA ARG A 133 -10.14 -12.56 6.53
C ARG A 133 -8.66 -12.23 6.36
N ALA A 134 -8.07 -12.61 5.22
CA ALA A 134 -6.67 -12.34 4.94
C ALA A 134 -6.44 -10.87 4.58
N ARG A 135 -7.41 -10.23 3.90
CA ARG A 135 -7.30 -8.87 3.38
C ARG A 135 -7.20 -7.84 4.51
N GLU A 136 -6.00 -7.31 4.73
CA GLU A 136 -5.84 -6.09 5.51
C GLU A 136 -6.36 -4.92 4.66
N THR A 137 -7.24 -4.11 5.24
CA THR A 137 -7.67 -2.87 4.60
C THR A 137 -6.54 -1.85 4.66
N ARG A 138 -6.54 -0.89 3.73
CA ARG A 138 -5.54 0.20 3.72
C ARG A 138 -5.57 1.01 5.01
N SER A 139 -6.74 1.12 5.64
CA SER A 139 -6.92 1.81 6.93
C SER A 139 -6.31 1.01 8.08
N GLU A 140 -6.48 -0.31 8.10
CA GLU A 140 -5.86 -1.18 9.11
C GLU A 140 -4.33 -1.17 9.02
N ALA A 141 -3.78 -1.24 7.80
CA ALA A 141 -2.34 -1.16 7.57
C ALA A 141 -1.76 0.18 8.05
N ALA A 142 -2.44 1.29 7.72
CA ALA A 142 -2.07 2.61 8.21
C ALA A 142 -2.19 2.71 9.73
N ARG A 143 -3.28 2.19 10.33
CA ARG A 143 -3.46 2.16 11.79
C ARG A 143 -2.31 1.43 12.49
N ARG A 144 -1.92 0.26 11.95
CA ARG A 144 -0.80 -0.55 12.46
C ARG A 144 0.52 0.22 12.41
N LEU A 145 0.80 0.90 11.30
CA LEU A 145 1.96 1.79 11.17
C LEU A 145 1.98 2.88 12.24
N PHE A 146 0.88 3.63 12.40
CA PHE A 146 0.83 4.73 13.36
C PHE A 146 0.98 4.26 14.81
N LEU A 147 0.39 3.12 15.17
CA LEU A 147 0.55 2.53 16.51
C LEU A 147 1.98 2.06 16.78
N ALA A 148 2.68 1.59 15.75
CA ALA A 148 4.06 1.13 15.88
C ALA A 148 5.07 2.28 15.98
N ILE A 149 4.81 3.41 15.32
CA ILE A 149 5.68 4.59 15.36
C ILE A 149 5.61 5.32 16.70
N ASP A 150 4.42 5.44 17.28
CA ASP A 150 4.24 6.10 18.56
C ASP A 150 3.18 5.36 19.39
N GLN A 151 3.65 4.73 20.47
CA GLN A 151 2.83 3.94 21.37
C GLN A 151 1.75 4.81 22.06
N ASN A 152 1.92 6.13 22.18
CA ASN A 152 0.91 7.02 22.73
C ASN A 152 -0.34 7.12 21.84
N ASN A 153 -0.26 6.71 20.57
CA ASN A 153 -1.42 6.63 19.68
C ASN A 153 -2.44 5.57 20.13
N CYS A 154 -2.12 4.70 21.09
CA CYS A 154 -3.08 3.73 21.65
C CYS A 154 -4.13 4.37 22.57
N VAL A 155 -3.91 5.61 23.03
CA VAL A 155 -4.72 6.25 24.09
C VAL A 155 -6.06 6.79 23.57
N SER A 156 -6.17 7.14 22.28
CA SER A 156 -7.44 7.59 21.69
C SER A 156 -7.56 7.30 20.19
N GLU A 157 -8.49 6.43 19.82
CA GLU A 157 -8.80 6.14 18.42
C GLU A 157 -9.39 7.36 17.68
N ALA A 158 -10.13 8.21 18.42
CA ALA A 158 -10.76 9.41 17.87
C ALA A 158 -9.74 10.45 17.37
N THR A 159 -8.56 10.54 17.98
CA THR A 159 -7.48 11.43 17.53
C THR A 159 -6.63 10.81 16.43
N LEU A 160 -6.58 9.48 16.37
CA LEU A 160 -5.79 8.73 15.39
C LEU A 160 -6.45 8.71 14.00
N ARG A 161 -7.78 8.54 13.95
CA ARG A 161 -8.53 8.40 12.70
C ARG A 161 -8.32 9.56 11.70
N PRO A 162 -8.39 10.85 12.09
CA PRO A 162 -8.13 11.95 11.17
C PRO A 162 -6.71 11.95 10.58
N ARG A 163 -5.71 11.46 11.34
CA ARG A 163 -4.32 11.36 10.87
C ARG A 163 -4.17 10.23 9.85
N ILE A 164 -4.81 9.09 10.10
CA ILE A 164 -4.88 7.97 9.13
C ILE A 164 -5.56 8.44 7.84
N ASP A 165 -6.71 9.11 7.95
CA ASP A 165 -7.45 9.60 6.78
C ASP A 165 -6.61 10.61 5.97
N ASN A 166 -5.88 11.50 6.64
CA ASN A 166 -4.96 12.43 5.99
C ASN A 166 -3.83 11.68 5.26
N TRP A 167 -3.19 10.70 5.89
CA TRP A 167 -2.14 9.88 5.27
C TRP A 167 -2.65 9.16 4.02
N LEU A 168 -3.81 8.51 4.10
CA LEU A 168 -4.41 7.81 2.97
C LEU A 168 -4.77 8.80 1.85
N LYS A 169 -5.36 9.94 2.18
CA LYS A 169 -5.73 10.98 1.21
C LYS A 169 -4.52 11.56 0.49
N THR A 170 -3.45 11.91 1.22
CA THR A 170 -2.22 12.46 0.65
C THR A 170 -1.54 11.47 -0.30
N THR A 171 -1.56 10.18 0.03
CA THR A 171 -0.92 9.15 -0.79
C THR A 171 -1.80 8.64 -1.94
N GLU A 172 -3.12 8.89 -1.91
CA GLU A 172 -4.05 8.37 -2.93
C GLU A 172 -3.77 8.91 -4.33
N TRP A 173 -3.44 10.21 -4.42
CA TRP A 173 -3.10 10.85 -5.70
C TRP A 173 -2.00 10.10 -6.46
N PHE A 174 -0.98 9.64 -5.73
CA PHE A 174 0.12 8.85 -6.27
C PHE A 174 -0.33 7.44 -6.63
N VAL A 175 -1.11 6.78 -5.77
CA VAL A 175 -1.58 5.41 -6.05
C VAL A 175 -2.42 5.33 -7.33
N GLU A 176 -3.23 6.35 -7.61
CA GLU A 176 -4.00 6.44 -8.85
C GLU A 176 -3.13 6.57 -10.11
N ARG A 177 -1.89 7.08 -9.96
CA ARG A 177 -0.96 7.45 -11.04
C ARG A 177 0.23 6.50 -11.17
N ALA A 178 0.32 5.46 -10.34
CA ALA A 178 1.45 4.54 -10.31
C ALA A 178 1.45 3.50 -11.46
N HIS A 179 0.34 3.35 -12.20
CA HIS A 179 0.20 2.38 -13.28
C HIS A 179 0.14 3.05 -14.66
N GLU A 180 0.66 2.36 -15.68
CA GLU A 180 0.58 2.79 -17.08
C GLU A 180 -0.87 2.82 -17.57
N ARG A 181 -1.30 3.98 -18.09
CA ARG A 181 -2.66 4.21 -18.62
C ARG A 181 -2.65 4.92 -19.98
N GLY A 182 -1.50 4.99 -20.65
CA GLY A 182 -1.34 5.68 -21.94
C GLY A 182 -1.25 7.21 -21.84
N GLN A 183 -1.21 7.76 -20.62
CA GLN A 183 -1.15 9.20 -20.37
C GLN A 183 0.29 9.70 -20.24
N LYS A 184 0.56 10.93 -20.70
CA LYS A 184 1.86 11.60 -20.50
C LYS A 184 1.90 12.38 -19.18
N ASP A 185 3.09 12.73 -18.70
CA ASP A 185 3.26 13.46 -17.43
C ASP A 185 2.39 14.73 -17.33
N ALA A 186 2.25 15.50 -18.42
CA ALA A 186 1.40 16.70 -18.46
C ALA A 186 -0.08 16.39 -18.20
N GLU A 187 -0.59 15.25 -18.68
CA GLU A 187 -1.97 14.79 -18.48
C GLU A 187 -2.17 14.16 -17.09
N MET A 188 -1.08 13.77 -16.43
CA MET A 188 -1.08 13.14 -15.11
C MET A 188 -0.92 14.14 -13.95
N GLY A 189 -0.89 15.44 -14.22
CA GLY A 189 -0.68 16.49 -13.21
C GLY A 189 0.80 16.68 -12.87
N GLY A 190 1.67 16.65 -13.88
CA GLY A 190 3.11 16.87 -13.71
C GLY A 190 3.47 18.27 -13.18
N ASP A 191 2.57 19.24 -13.29
CA ASP A 191 2.64 20.57 -12.69
C ASP A 191 2.38 20.54 -11.17
N GLU A 192 1.45 19.70 -10.71
CA GLU A 192 1.17 19.50 -9.28
C GLU A 192 2.18 18.58 -8.58
N LEU A 193 2.99 17.82 -9.33
CA LEU A 193 3.79 16.72 -8.80
C LEU A 193 4.68 17.13 -7.60
N LYS A 194 5.31 18.30 -7.67
CA LYS A 194 6.18 18.81 -6.60
C LYS A 194 5.38 19.10 -5.33
N ASP A 195 4.30 19.86 -5.44
CA ASP A 195 3.46 20.25 -4.28
C ASP A 195 2.81 19.02 -3.63
N ARG A 196 2.42 18.03 -4.44
CA ARG A 196 1.93 16.73 -3.96
C ARG A 196 3.01 15.98 -3.21
N PHE A 197 4.25 15.97 -3.71
CA PHE A 197 5.36 15.29 -3.07
C PHE A 197 5.72 15.97 -1.74
N GLU A 198 5.77 17.29 -1.70
CA GLU A 198 6.01 18.04 -0.47
C GLU A 198 4.90 17.78 0.57
N SER A 199 3.63 17.70 0.15
CA SER A 199 2.52 17.30 1.04
C SER A 199 2.71 15.90 1.63
N PHE A 200 3.23 14.96 0.83
CA PHE A 200 3.61 13.63 1.29
C PHE A 200 4.76 13.68 2.29
N GLU A 201 5.82 14.46 2.02
CA GLU A 201 6.95 14.66 2.94
C GLU A 201 6.50 15.22 4.29
N TRP A 202 5.61 16.21 4.28
CA TRP A 202 5.02 16.77 5.51
C TRP A 202 4.19 15.76 6.29
N ALA A 203 3.36 14.96 5.61
CA ALA A 203 2.57 13.92 6.27
C ALA A 203 3.46 12.83 6.88
N LEU A 204 4.53 12.44 6.17
CA LEU A 204 5.51 11.47 6.65
C LEU A 204 6.29 12.01 7.85
N SER A 205 6.83 13.23 7.75
CA SER A 205 7.57 13.91 8.83
C SER A 205 6.70 14.10 10.07
N ALA A 206 5.44 14.54 9.91
CA ALA A 206 4.50 14.67 11.03
C ALA A 206 4.16 13.34 11.70
N MET A 207 4.22 12.23 10.96
CA MET A 207 4.02 10.89 11.53
C MET A 207 5.23 10.45 12.35
N VAL A 208 6.46 10.71 11.88
CA VAL A 208 7.70 10.26 12.55
C VAL A 208 8.28 11.26 13.54
N ARG A 209 7.62 12.41 13.77
CA ARG A 209 8.18 13.53 14.56
C ARG A 209 8.62 13.19 15.98
N GLU A 210 7.95 12.27 16.66
CA GLU A 210 8.35 11.81 18.01
C GLU A 210 9.69 11.04 18.00
N PHE A 211 10.07 10.42 16.88
CA PHE A 211 11.41 9.85 16.71
C PHE A 211 12.49 10.92 16.79
N PHE A 212 12.32 12.04 16.08
CA PHE A 212 13.33 13.11 16.07
C PHE A 212 13.54 13.74 17.45
N LYS A 213 12.46 13.93 18.22
CA LYS A 213 12.58 14.37 19.63
C LYS A 213 13.38 13.39 20.49
N THR A 214 13.24 12.09 20.22
CA THR A 214 13.94 11.05 20.98
C THR A 214 15.41 10.98 20.60
N VAL A 215 15.75 11.15 19.32
CA VAL A 215 17.14 11.17 18.84
C VAL A 215 17.88 12.41 19.32
N GLU A 216 17.28 13.60 19.22
CA GLU A 216 17.87 14.84 19.76
C GLU A 216 18.17 14.70 21.26
N ALA A 217 17.23 14.14 22.03
CA ALA A 217 17.44 13.89 23.46
C ALA A 217 18.55 12.86 23.74
N LEU A 218 18.74 11.86 22.87
CA LEU A 218 19.82 10.87 23.00
C LEU A 218 21.18 11.47 22.67
N ASP A 219 21.27 12.29 21.63
CA ASP A 219 22.50 12.98 21.24
C ASP A 219 22.94 13.97 22.34
N GLU A 220 22.00 14.71 22.95
CA GLU A 220 22.28 15.57 24.12
C GLU A 220 22.86 14.78 25.31
N ILE A 221 22.34 13.57 25.58
CA ILE A 221 22.86 12.70 26.65
C ILE A 221 24.27 12.19 26.31
N LEU A 222 24.52 11.85 25.04
CA LEU A 222 25.83 11.37 24.58
C LEU A 222 26.90 12.48 24.61
N GLU A 223 26.53 13.72 24.28
CA GLU A 223 27.42 14.88 24.39
C GLU A 223 27.76 15.23 25.85
N GLN A 224 26.80 15.09 26.77
CA GLN A 224 27.02 15.30 28.21
C GLN A 224 27.88 14.20 28.86
N THR A 225 27.87 12.98 28.32
CA THR A 225 28.64 11.84 28.86
C THR A 225 30.09 11.82 28.37
N ASN A 226 30.37 12.46 27.24
CA ASN A 226 31.70 12.55 26.63
C ASN A 226 32.42 13.89 26.92
N SER A 227 31.85 14.77 27.75
CA SER A 227 32.45 16.02 28.25
C SER A 227 32.92 15.87 29.70
#